data_AF-A0A0M0BZQ3-F1
#
_entry.id   AF-A0A0M0BZQ3-F1
#
_cell.length_a   1.000
_cell.length_b   1.000
_cell.length_c   1.000
_cell.angle_alpha   90.00
_cell.angle_beta   90.00
_cell.angle_gamma   90.00
#
_symmetry.space_group_name_H-M   'P 1'
#
loop_
_entity.id
_entity.type
_entity.pdbx_description
1 polymer ?
#
loop_
_entity_poly.entity_id
_entity_poly.type
_entity_poly.pdbx_seq_one_letter_code
_entity_poly.pdbx_strand_id
1 'polypeptide(L)'
;MRLALYITKNLNIKDYTKPAHIKIAVINKDISNNYPSNFVCILPRTFNPNNKNPSQFQQKYGNQSKQLIEELLKKALQTQEDQDIKKEIYIRLKRLKPKPKNLTKCKTCGKEFNARKYRYGKQTICNDCRAKRYNNKEDEQP
;
A
#
# COMPACT_ATOMS: atom_id res chain seq x y z
N MET A 1 16.47 10.72 -15.98
CA MET A 1 15.01 10.96 -15.98
C MET A 1 14.65 11.95 -14.88
N ARG A 2 14.08 13.10 -15.25
CA ARG A 2 13.60 14.12 -14.31
C ARG A 2 12.12 13.89 -13.97
N LEU A 3 11.88 12.98 -13.03
CA LEU A 3 10.54 12.70 -12.51
C LEU A 3 10.15 13.68 -11.40
N ALA A 4 8.88 14.08 -11.39
CA ALA A 4 8.28 14.88 -10.33
C ALA A 4 6.85 14.43 -10.05
N LEU A 5 6.28 14.90 -8.94
CA LEU A 5 4.88 14.67 -8.59
C LEU A 5 4.05 15.91 -8.94
N TYR A 6 2.96 15.69 -9.66
CA TYR A 6 1.89 16.67 -9.84
C TYR A 6 0.73 16.27 -8.94
N ILE A 7 0.32 17.15 -8.04
CA ILE A 7 -0.68 16.84 -7.00
C ILE A 7 -1.90 17.72 -7.19
N THR A 8 -3.08 17.11 -7.26
CA THR A 8 -4.35 17.82 -7.32
C THR A 8 -5.17 17.54 -6.07
N LYS A 9 -5.71 18.59 -5.45
CA LYS A 9 -6.62 18.53 -4.32
C LYS A 9 -8.01 18.94 -4.78
N ASN A 10 -8.92 17.98 -4.93
CA ASN A 10 -10.30 18.26 -5.30
C ASN A 10 -11.15 18.35 -4.04
N LEU A 11 -11.59 19.56 -3.72
CA LEU A 11 -12.59 19.79 -2.67
C LEU A 11 -13.96 19.40 -3.24
N ASN A 12 -14.68 18.53 -2.55
CA ASN A 12 -16.02 18.14 -2.99
C ASN A 12 -17.00 19.22 -2.49
N ILE A 13 -17.17 20.29 -3.28
CA ILE A 13 -17.91 21.49 -2.89
C ILE A 13 -19.39 21.17 -2.56
N LYS A 14 -19.94 20.08 -3.10
CA LYS A 14 -21.33 19.66 -2.86
C LYS A 14 -21.56 18.96 -1.53
N ASP A 15 -20.52 18.34 -0.96
CA ASP A 15 -20.62 17.53 0.27
C ASP A 15 -19.47 17.89 1.23
N TYR A 16 -19.67 18.89 2.08
CA TYR A 16 -18.69 19.32 3.11
C TYR A 16 -18.30 18.19 4.09
N THR A 17 -19.06 17.09 4.12
CA THR A 17 -18.80 15.91 4.96
C THR A 17 -17.76 14.95 4.38
N LYS A 18 -17.42 15.08 3.08
CA LYS A 18 -16.49 14.16 2.42
C LYS A 18 -15.06 14.73 2.42
N PRO A 19 -14.05 13.93 2.82
CA PRO A 19 -12.67 14.39 2.82
C PRO A 19 -12.20 14.75 1.41
N ALA A 20 -11.33 15.78 1.32
CA ALA A 20 -10.74 16.23 0.07
C ALA A 20 -10.11 15.07 -0.71
N HIS A 21 -10.41 14.97 -2.01
CA HIS A 21 -9.89 13.90 -2.83
C HIS A 21 -8.53 14.30 -3.44
N ILE A 22 -7.45 13.81 -2.83
CA ILE A 22 -6.09 14.09 -3.29
C ILE A 22 -5.65 13.02 -4.32
N LYS A 23 -5.28 13.47 -5.52
CA LYS A 23 -4.65 12.64 -6.56
C LYS A 23 -3.20 13.06 -6.72
N ILE A 24 -2.32 12.06 -6.87
CA ILE A 24 -0.90 12.27 -7.09
C ILE A 24 -0.57 11.61 -8.42
N ALA A 25 -0.12 12.38 -9.39
CA ALA A 25 0.35 11.94 -10.68
C ALA A 25 1.87 12.02 -10.75
N VAL A 26 2.47 11.10 -11.48
CA VAL A 26 3.89 11.15 -11.83
C VAL A 26 4.01 11.83 -13.18
N ILE A 27 4.88 12.85 -13.25
CA ILE A 27 5.19 13.58 -14.47
C ILE A 27 6.68 13.40 -14.81
N ASN A 28 7.02 13.43 -16.09
CA ASN A 28 8.38 13.38 -16.59
C ASN A 28 8.75 14.69 -17.30
N LYS A 29 9.53 15.53 -16.63
CA LYS A 29 9.98 16.83 -17.15
C LYS A 29 10.92 16.74 -18.34
N ASP A 30 11.40 15.54 -18.68
CA ASP A 30 12.19 15.34 -19.90
C ASP A 30 11.31 15.24 -21.16
N ILE A 31 10.02 14.92 -21.02
CA ILE A 31 9.07 14.85 -22.15
C ILE A 31 8.56 16.25 -22.49
N SER A 32 8.14 17.00 -21.46
CA SER A 32 7.64 18.36 -21.59
C SER A 32 7.73 19.08 -20.26
N ASN A 33 7.80 20.41 -20.29
CA ASN A 33 7.76 21.24 -19.09
C ASN A 33 6.35 21.33 -18.49
N ASN A 34 5.30 21.12 -19.30
CA ASN A 34 3.92 21.43 -18.92
C ASN A 34 3.05 20.16 -18.79
N TYR A 35 2.19 20.17 -17.77
CA TYR A 35 1.11 19.21 -17.61
C TYR A 35 -0.09 19.62 -18.50
N PRO A 36 -0.82 18.69 -19.15
CA PRO A 36 -0.72 17.23 -19.05
C PRO A 36 0.28 16.56 -20.01
N SER A 37 0.95 17.31 -20.89
CA SER A 37 1.84 16.75 -21.92
C SER A 37 3.02 15.93 -21.36
N ASN A 38 3.39 16.15 -20.10
CA ASN A 38 4.43 15.38 -19.40
C ASN A 38 3.89 14.30 -18.45
N PHE A 39 2.59 13.99 -18.52
CA PHE A 39 1.97 12.96 -17.70
C PHE A 39 2.54 11.57 -18.01
N VAL A 40 2.82 10.80 -16.95
CA VAL A 40 3.25 9.40 -17.10
C VAL A 40 2.16 8.45 -16.62
N CYS A 41 1.75 8.58 -15.36
CA CYS A 41 0.71 7.74 -14.78
C CYS A 41 0.25 8.31 -13.44
N ILE A 42 -0.91 7.86 -12.96
CA ILE A 42 -1.37 8.13 -11.60
C ILE A 42 -0.62 7.23 -10.61
N LEU A 43 -0.11 7.82 -9.53
CA LEU A 43 0.55 7.09 -8.47
C LEU A 43 -0.51 6.29 -7.68
N PRO A 44 -0.37 4.95 -7.58
CA PRO A 44 -1.35 4.14 -6.89
C PRO A 44 -1.37 4.45 -5.38
N ARG A 45 -2.55 4.31 -4.76
CA ARG A 45 -2.73 4.52 -3.30
C ARG A 45 -2.10 3.43 -2.45
N THR A 46 -1.95 2.25 -3.03
CA THR A 46 -1.34 1.07 -2.44
C THR A 46 -0.30 0.56 -3.41
N PHE A 47 0.86 0.19 -2.89
CA PHE A 47 1.93 -0.37 -3.69
C PHE A 47 2.22 -1.76 -3.14
N ASN A 48 1.93 -2.78 -3.94
CA ASN A 48 2.30 -4.15 -3.63
C ASN A 48 3.20 -4.65 -4.77
N PRO A 49 4.50 -4.87 -4.53
CA PRO A 49 5.41 -5.36 -5.56
C PRO A 49 5.01 -6.75 -6.09
N ASN A 50 4.32 -7.55 -5.25
CA ASN A 50 3.92 -8.92 -5.59
C ASN A 50 2.45 -8.98 -6.05
N ASN A 51 1.90 -7.87 -6.55
CA ASN A 51 0.51 -7.87 -7.01
C ASN A 51 0.40 -8.62 -8.34
N LYS A 52 -0.64 -9.46 -8.50
CA LYS A 52 -0.93 -10.13 -9.78
C LYS A 52 -1.13 -9.12 -10.92
N ASN A 53 -1.71 -7.96 -10.59
CA ASN A 53 -1.95 -6.87 -11.53
C ASN A 53 -1.05 -5.68 -11.17
N PRO A 54 0.12 -5.52 -11.81
CA PRO A 54 1.00 -4.39 -11.55
C PRO A 54 0.37 -3.09 -12.06
N SER A 55 0.51 -2.01 -11.30
CA SER A 55 0.12 -0.66 -11.75
C SER A 55 0.94 -0.22 -12.97
N GLN A 56 0.43 0.73 -13.78
CA GLN A 56 1.18 1.30 -14.91
C GLN A 56 2.58 1.80 -14.50
N PHE A 57 2.68 2.39 -13.30
CA PHE A 57 3.97 2.80 -12.75
C PHE A 57 4.91 1.60 -12.52
N GLN A 58 4.41 0.50 -11.95
CA GLN A 58 5.19 -0.73 -11.75
C GLN A 58 5.58 -1.38 -13.08
N GLN A 59 4.68 -1.40 -14.06
CA GLN A 59 4.98 -1.92 -15.40
C GLN A 59 6.11 -1.12 -16.07
N LYS A 60 6.10 0.21 -15.92
CA LYS A 60 7.09 1.09 -16.55
C LYS A 60 8.46 1.06 -15.88
N TYR A 61 8.52 1.03 -14.54
CA TYR A 61 9.77 1.15 -13.78
C TYR A 61 10.23 -0.15 -13.10
N GLY A 62 9.48 -1.24 -13.27
CA GLY A 62 9.84 -2.58 -12.81
C GLY A 62 10.32 -2.63 -11.36
N ASN A 63 11.50 -3.20 -11.14
CA ASN A 63 12.10 -3.39 -9.81
C ASN A 63 12.47 -2.07 -9.10
N GLN A 64 12.79 -1.02 -9.86
CA GLN A 64 13.15 0.29 -9.31
C GLN A 64 11.92 1.09 -8.87
N SER A 65 10.73 0.66 -9.25
CA SER A 65 9.49 1.39 -8.99
C SER A 65 9.30 1.74 -7.50
N LYS A 66 9.60 0.82 -6.59
CA LYS A 66 9.45 1.07 -5.15
C LYS A 66 10.35 2.21 -4.66
N GLN A 67 11.63 2.16 -5.03
CA GLN A 67 12.63 3.15 -4.63
C GLN A 67 12.28 4.53 -5.22
N LEU A 68 11.91 4.58 -6.50
CA LEU A 68 11.52 5.82 -7.17
C LEU A 68 10.29 6.47 -6.52
N ILE A 69 9.26 5.69 -6.17
CA ILE A 69 8.09 6.24 -5.47
C ILE A 69 8.48 6.81 -4.12
N GLU A 70 9.30 6.08 -3.36
CA GLU A 70 9.74 6.51 -2.04
C GLU A 70 10.52 7.83 -2.10
N GLU A 71 11.45 7.95 -3.05
CA GLU A 71 12.19 9.19 -3.28
C GLU A 71 11.28 10.35 -3.71
N LEU A 72 10.38 10.11 -4.66
CA LEU A 72 9.44 11.13 -5.14
C LEU A 72 8.53 11.64 -4.01
N LEU A 73 8.01 10.74 -3.18
CA LEU A 73 7.18 11.10 -2.04
C LEU A 73 7.96 11.82 -0.95
N LYS A 74 9.20 11.40 -0.64
CA LYS A 74 10.06 12.10 0.33
C LYS A 74 10.41 13.52 -0.13
N LYS A 75 10.78 13.68 -1.41
CA LYS A 75 11.05 15.00 -2.01
C LYS A 75 9.82 15.90 -1.93
N ALA A 76 8.65 15.39 -2.32
CA ALA A 76 7.42 16.15 -2.25
C ALA A 76 7.01 16.49 -0.80
N LEU A 77 7.32 15.64 0.18
CA LEU A 77 7.02 15.91 1.59
C LEU A 77 7.82 17.11 2.13
N GLN A 78 9.07 17.29 1.67
CA GLN A 78 9.94 18.38 2.09
C GLN A 78 9.48 19.74 1.54
N THR A 79 8.96 19.77 0.32
CA THR A 79 8.58 21.01 -0.37
C THR A 79 7.10 21.37 -0.23
N GLN A 80 6.26 20.45 0.23
CA GLN A 80 4.82 20.71 0.34
C GLN A 80 4.52 21.64 1.51
N GLU A 81 3.49 22.46 1.39
CA GLU A 81 2.99 23.34 2.45
C GLU A 81 1.62 22.89 2.96
N ASP A 82 0.73 22.45 2.05
CA ASP A 82 -0.62 21.99 2.38
C ASP A 82 -0.59 20.75 3.29
N GLN A 83 -1.19 20.89 4.48
CA GLN A 83 -1.21 19.87 5.52
C GLN A 83 -1.98 18.60 5.12
N ASP A 84 -3.04 18.72 4.34
CA ASP A 84 -3.80 17.55 3.89
C ASP A 84 -3.00 16.76 2.85
N ILE A 85 -2.29 17.47 1.97
CA ILE A 85 -1.39 16.84 1.02
C ILE A 85 -0.21 16.17 1.75
N LYS A 86 0.38 16.81 2.75
CA LYS A 86 1.41 16.19 3.60
C LYS A 86 0.92 14.91 4.26
N LYS A 87 -0.28 14.93 4.85
CA LYS A 87 -0.91 13.75 5.46
C LYS A 87 -1.09 12.62 4.45
N GLU A 88 -1.59 12.92 3.25
CA GLU A 88 -1.75 11.91 2.19
C GLU A 88 -0.41 11.32 1.74
N ILE A 89 0.62 12.16 1.54
CA ILE A 89 1.99 11.70 1.22
C ILE A 89 2.52 10.80 2.33
N TYR A 90 2.36 11.18 3.59
CA TYR A 90 2.80 10.40 4.74
C TYR A 90 2.10 9.03 4.83
N ILE A 91 0.78 9.01 4.60
CA ILE A 91 0.00 7.75 4.55
C ILE A 91 0.54 6.83 3.45
N ARG A 92 0.84 7.37 2.27
CA ARG A 92 1.39 6.58 1.15
C ARG A 92 2.79 6.06 1.46
N LEU A 93 3.67 6.87 2.05
CA LEU A 93 4.99 6.43 2.52
C LEU A 93 4.88 5.29 3.54
N LYS A 94 3.95 5.39 4.50
CA LYS A 94 3.71 4.33 5.49
C LYS A 94 3.24 3.02 4.85
N ARG A 95 2.47 3.10 3.76
CA ARG A 95 1.99 1.92 3.00
C ARG A 95 3.07 1.24 2.16
N LEU A 96 4.17 1.93 1.83
CA LEU A 96 5.32 1.33 1.15
C LEU A 96 6.16 0.45 2.08
N LYS A 97 6.11 0.72 3.38
CA LYS A 97 6.80 -0.08 4.39
C LYS A 97 6.11 -1.44 4.52
N PRO A 98 6.87 -2.55 4.65
CA PRO A 98 6.28 -3.85 4.89
C PRO A 98 5.42 -3.81 6.16
N LYS A 99 4.24 -4.42 6.11
CA LYS A 99 3.39 -4.53 7.30
C LYS A 99 4.13 -5.37 8.35
N PRO A 100 4.17 -4.94 9.62
CA PRO A 100 4.74 -5.76 10.67
C PRO A 100 3.99 -7.09 10.72
N LYS A 101 4.74 -8.19 10.86
CA LYS A 101 4.15 -9.53 11.04
C LYS A 101 3.47 -9.56 12.41
N ASN A 102 2.23 -10.05 12.47
CA ASN A 102 1.53 -10.25 13.73
C ASN A 102 1.98 -11.60 14.33
N LEU A 103 3.22 -11.67 14.77
CA LEU A 103 3.79 -12.88 15.35
C LEU A 103 3.16 -13.16 16.72
N THR A 104 2.72 -14.40 16.93
CA THR A 104 2.26 -14.90 18.23
C THR A 104 2.67 -16.36 18.39
N LYS A 105 2.71 -16.85 19.64
CA LYS A 105 2.95 -18.26 19.91
C LYS A 105 1.68 -19.09 19.74
N CYS A 106 1.81 -20.26 19.11
CA CYS A 106 0.74 -21.24 19.00
C CYS A 106 0.45 -21.87 20.36
N LYS A 107 -0.83 -21.89 20.76
CA LYS A 107 -1.26 -22.54 22.02
C LYS A 107 -1.02 -24.05 22.06
N THR A 108 -0.89 -24.72 20.91
CA THR A 108 -0.77 -26.17 20.81
C THR A 108 0.69 -26.63 20.76
N CYS A 109 1.52 -26.00 19.92
CA CYS A 109 2.90 -26.45 19.68
C CYS A 109 3.96 -25.44 20.15
N GLY A 110 3.57 -24.30 20.72
CA GLY A 110 4.50 -23.26 21.20
C GLY A 110 5.21 -22.45 20.10
N LYS A 111 5.22 -22.92 18.85
CA LYS A 111 5.89 -22.25 17.71
C LYS A 111 5.32 -20.87 17.42
N GLU A 112 6.18 -19.95 17.01
CA GLU A 112 5.78 -18.63 16.54
C GLU A 112 5.18 -18.70 15.14
N PHE A 113 4.07 -18.01 14.91
CA PHE A 113 3.42 -17.93 13.62
C PHE A 113 2.75 -16.57 13.40
N ASN A 114 2.50 -16.22 12.14
CA ASN A 114 1.80 -14.98 11.79
C ASN A 114 0.28 -15.17 11.98
N ALA A 115 -0.26 -14.64 13.06
CA ALA A 115 -1.68 -14.75 13.38
C ALA A 115 -2.56 -13.92 12.45
N ARG A 116 -3.57 -14.57 11.87
CA ARG A 116 -4.66 -13.87 11.20
C ARG A 116 -5.54 -13.16 12.23
N LYS A 117 -5.90 -11.91 11.94
CA LYS A 117 -6.90 -11.16 12.72
C LYS A 117 -8.27 -11.37 12.06
N TYR A 118 -9.23 -11.88 12.81
CA TYR A 118 -10.63 -12.00 12.44
C TYR A 118 -11.42 -10.85 13.10
N ARG A 119 -12.67 -10.64 12.65
CA ARG A 119 -13.52 -9.53 13.12
C ARG A 119 -13.71 -9.51 14.65
N TYR A 120 -13.73 -10.69 15.29
CA TYR A 120 -14.00 -10.87 16.71
C TYR A 120 -12.80 -11.42 17.52
N GLY A 121 -11.62 -11.61 16.91
CA GLY A 121 -10.50 -12.23 17.61
C GLY A 121 -9.26 -12.46 16.78
N LYS A 122 -8.19 -12.94 17.43
CA LYS A 122 -6.92 -13.31 16.79
C LYS A 122 -6.76 -14.83 16.74
N GLN A 123 -6.17 -15.33 15.66
CA GLN A 123 -5.80 -16.74 15.56
C GLN A 123 -4.82 -17.11 16.69
N THR A 124 -5.12 -18.19 17.42
CA THR A 124 -4.32 -18.66 18.58
C THR A 124 -3.57 -19.96 18.30
N ILE A 125 -3.89 -20.64 17.20
CA ILE A 125 -3.31 -21.92 16.77
C ILE A 125 -2.71 -21.76 15.38
N CYS A 126 -1.49 -22.26 15.15
CA CYS A 126 -0.84 -22.17 13.84
C CYS A 126 -1.59 -22.98 12.77
N ASN A 127 -1.31 -22.72 11.49
CA ASN A 127 -2.00 -23.39 10.39
C ASN A 127 -1.75 -24.91 10.39
N ASP A 128 -0.54 -25.36 10.76
CA ASP A 128 -0.21 -26.80 10.80
C ASP A 128 -1.05 -27.53 11.87
N CYS A 129 -1.08 -26.99 13.10
CA CYS A 129 -1.90 -27.56 14.18
C CYS A 129 -3.39 -27.45 13.88
N ARG A 130 -3.82 -26.41 13.14
CA ARG A 130 -5.20 -26.28 12.68
C ARG A 130 -5.53 -27.37 11.66
N ALA A 131 -4.69 -27.56 10.63
CA ALA A 131 -4.89 -28.57 9.59
C ALA A 131 -4.97 -29.99 10.18
N LYS A 132 -4.06 -30.35 11.08
CA LYS A 132 -4.11 -31.63 11.81
C LYS A 132 -5.43 -31.84 12.55
N ARG A 133 -6.02 -30.77 13.10
CA ARG A 133 -7.29 -30.83 13.82
C ARG A 133 -8.51 -31.05 12.93
N TYR A 134 -8.45 -30.65 11.66
CA TYR A 134 -9.54 -30.86 10.71
C TYR A 134 -9.43 -32.23 10.05
N ASN A 135 -8.21 -32.66 9.69
CA ASN A 135 -7.99 -33.97 9.09
C ASN A 135 -8.36 -35.10 10.05
N ASN A 136 -8.05 -34.99 11.35
CA ASN A 136 -8.46 -35.98 12.34
C ASN A 136 -9.98 -36.06 12.59
N LYS A 137 -10.79 -35.16 12.03
CA LYS A 137 -12.26 -35.21 12.14
C LYS A 137 -12.95 -35.89 10.96
N GLU A 138 -12.24 -36.09 9.85
CA GLU A 138 -12.79 -36.79 8.68
C GLU A 138 -12.73 -38.32 8.85
N ASP A 139 -11.89 -38.83 9.77
CA ASP A 139 -11.79 -40.25 10.11
C ASP A 139 -12.83 -40.71 11.17
N GLU A 140 -13.69 -39.81 11.67
CA GLU A 140 -14.71 -40.09 12.70
C GLU A 140 -16.16 -39.89 12.18
N GLN A 141 -16.40 -40.07 10.88
CA GLN A 141 -17.77 -40.21 10.38
C GLN A 141 -18.11 -41.70 10.15
N PRO A 142 -19.15 -42.25 10.82
CA PRO A 142 -19.62 -43.61 10.59
C PRO A 142 -20.27 -43.80 9.21
#